data_AF-A0A7C3I182-F1
#
_entry.id   AF-A0A7C3I182-F1
#
_cell.length_a   1.000
_cell.length_b   1.000
_cell.length_c   1.000
_cell.angle_alpha   90.00
_cell.angle_beta   90.00
_cell.angle_gamma   90.00
#
_symmetry.space_group_name_H-M   'P 1'
#
loop_
_entity.id
_entity.type
_entity.pdbx_description
1 polymer ?
#
loop_
_entity_poly.entity_id
_entity_poly.type
_entity_poly.pdbx_seq_one_letter_code
_entity_poly.pdbx_strand_id
1 'polypeptide(L)'
;MRPEPFQPPAAPSGESTVMSSPLAVRGAHFRGQDWEAVIHCNRVACERECAQHGLNPESQAEVALAWATVQATEHTLAAALDFLRACHERAPFLFENAATFATIGRDLMQRFVGGLPLGRGRAILIAVADYVAGDLERASMVEIVEGLWAPEDFRPGMRVKTLRGAIEGVVLRTLPDKRVLWRPKGSATDLLAEPGSLLRVRQESGSASPR
;
A
#
# COMPACT_ATOMS: atom_id res chain seq x y z
N MET A 1 -42.49 32.71 4.89
CA MET A 1 -41.31 32.28 5.67
C MET A 1 -40.41 31.50 4.72
N ARG A 2 -39.18 31.97 4.47
CA ARG A 2 -38.14 31.19 3.77
C ARG A 2 -37.37 30.40 4.83
N PRO A 3 -37.07 29.10 4.63
CA PRO A 3 -36.23 28.37 5.57
C PRO A 3 -34.79 28.88 5.49
N GLU A 4 -34.14 29.05 6.63
CA GLU A 4 -32.74 29.43 6.69
C GLU A 4 -31.82 28.28 6.21
N PRO A 5 -30.72 28.59 5.51
CA PRO A 5 -29.73 27.60 5.12
C PRO A 5 -29.01 27.03 6.35
N PHE A 6 -28.85 25.72 6.37
CA PHE A 6 -28.12 24.98 7.42
C PHE A 6 -26.66 25.46 7.53
N GLN A 7 -26.29 26.01 8.69
CA GLN A 7 -24.91 26.29 9.08
C GLN A 7 -24.36 25.11 9.91
N PRO A 8 -23.34 24.39 9.44
CA PRO A 8 -22.70 23.34 10.25
C PRO A 8 -21.91 23.95 11.42
N PRO A 9 -21.92 23.32 12.60
CA PRO A 9 -21.13 23.77 13.75
C PRO A 9 -19.63 23.63 13.47
N ALA A 10 -18.85 24.59 13.99
CA ALA A 10 -17.40 24.60 13.90
C ALA A 10 -16.81 23.30 14.47
N ALA A 11 -15.93 22.66 13.70
CA ALA A 11 -15.26 21.43 14.12
C ALA A 11 -14.34 21.69 15.32
N PRO A 12 -14.33 20.84 16.34
CA PRO A 12 -13.34 20.92 17.41
C PRO A 12 -11.95 20.62 16.83
N SER A 13 -10.99 21.47 17.17
CA SER A 13 -9.57 21.31 16.86
C SER A 13 -9.01 20.11 17.60
N GLY A 14 -9.13 18.92 17.02
CA GLY A 14 -8.44 17.72 17.49
C GLY A 14 -6.98 17.76 17.04
N GLU A 15 -6.05 17.73 17.99
CA GLU A 15 -4.64 17.46 17.73
C GLU A 15 -4.53 16.12 16.99
N SER A 16 -4.26 16.16 15.69
CA SER A 16 -3.95 14.95 14.94
C SER A 16 -2.54 14.52 15.33
N THR A 17 -2.41 13.39 16.04
CA THR A 17 -1.13 12.70 16.14
C THR A 17 -0.70 12.35 14.72
N VAL A 18 0.29 13.07 14.18
CA VAL A 18 0.79 12.85 12.82
C VAL A 18 1.52 11.52 12.83
N MET A 19 0.84 10.47 12.39
CA MET A 19 1.45 9.15 12.26
C MET A 19 2.50 9.23 11.14
N SER A 20 3.77 9.06 11.49
CA SER A 20 4.85 9.10 10.50
C SER A 20 4.66 7.98 9.48
N SER A 21 4.87 8.31 8.20
CA SER A 21 4.80 7.36 7.08
C SER A 21 5.68 6.12 7.36
N PRO A 22 5.17 4.90 7.13
CA PRO A 22 5.95 3.68 7.27
C PRO A 22 7.01 3.57 6.15
N LEU A 23 6.70 4.11 4.97
CA LEU A 23 7.58 4.08 3.79
C LEU A 23 8.85 4.91 4.01
N ALA A 24 8.79 5.93 4.86
CA ALA A 24 9.93 6.78 5.21
C ALA A 24 10.85 6.17 6.30
N VAL A 25 10.43 5.09 6.98
CA VAL A 25 11.20 4.50 8.08
C VAL A 25 12.54 3.96 7.57
N ARG A 26 13.64 4.49 8.13
CA ARG A 26 15.00 4.04 7.85
C ARG A 26 15.40 2.88 8.77
N GLY A 27 16.08 1.89 8.20
CA GLY A 27 16.67 0.80 8.95
C GLY A 27 17.31 -0.26 8.06
N ALA A 28 17.96 -1.23 8.71
CA ALA A 28 18.52 -2.41 8.05
C ALA A 28 17.43 -3.48 7.86
N HIS A 29 16.52 -3.25 6.90
CA HIS A 29 15.29 -4.04 6.71
C HIS A 29 15.54 -5.54 6.46
N PHE A 30 16.65 -5.87 5.80
CA PHE A 30 17.06 -7.24 5.43
C PHE A 30 18.06 -7.89 6.40
N ARG A 31 18.32 -7.26 7.57
CA ARG A 31 19.26 -7.81 8.56
C ARG A 31 18.85 -9.22 8.97
N GLY A 32 19.79 -10.16 8.85
CA GLY A 32 19.57 -11.57 9.20
C GLY A 32 18.87 -12.41 8.11
N GLN A 33 18.58 -11.83 6.95
CA GLN A 33 18.04 -12.54 5.78
C GLN A 33 19.10 -12.62 4.69
N ASP A 34 19.96 -13.63 4.75
CA ASP A 34 20.98 -13.88 3.73
C ASP A 34 20.37 -14.38 2.40
N TRP A 35 21.22 -14.59 1.40
CA TRP A 35 20.77 -15.06 0.08
C TRP A 35 20.17 -16.47 0.15
N GLU A 36 20.65 -17.35 1.04
CA GLU A 36 20.11 -18.70 1.21
C GLU A 36 18.66 -18.65 1.72
N ALA A 37 18.33 -17.71 2.60
CA ALA A 37 16.96 -17.46 3.02
C ALA A 37 16.05 -17.01 1.85
N VAL A 38 16.58 -16.25 0.88
CA VAL A 38 15.84 -15.87 -0.34
C VAL A 38 15.62 -17.08 -1.24
N ILE A 39 16.64 -17.93 -1.43
CA ILE A 39 16.52 -19.19 -2.17
C ILE A 39 15.47 -20.10 -1.52
N HIS A 40 15.47 -20.20 -0.20
CA HIS A 40 14.46 -20.97 0.53
C HIS A 40 13.05 -20.41 0.31
N CYS A 41 12.87 -19.09 0.33
CA CYS A 41 11.60 -18.45 0.01
C CYS A 41 11.13 -18.78 -1.42
N ASN A 42 12.03 -18.76 -2.40
CA ASN A 42 11.72 -19.15 -3.78
C ASN A 42 11.30 -20.62 -3.87
N ARG A 43 11.99 -21.52 -3.16
CA ARG A 43 11.64 -22.94 -3.11
C ARG A 43 10.21 -23.16 -2.63
N VAL A 44 9.81 -22.51 -1.55
CA VAL A 44 8.44 -22.58 -1.02
C VAL A 44 7.42 -22.05 -2.03
N ALA A 45 7.75 -20.96 -2.75
CA ALA A 45 6.87 -20.43 -3.80
C ALA A 45 6.72 -21.44 -4.96
N CYS A 46 7.82 -22.00 -5.46
CA CYS A 46 7.80 -23.00 -6.52
C CYS A 46 7.03 -24.27 -6.11
N GLU A 47 7.21 -24.76 -4.88
CA GLU A 47 6.48 -25.92 -4.35
C GLU A 47 4.96 -25.69 -4.36
N ARG A 48 4.51 -24.48 -3.98
CA ARG A 48 3.08 -24.13 -3.99
C ARG A 48 2.47 -24.17 -5.38
N GLU A 49 3.20 -23.71 -6.38
CA GLU A 49 2.73 -23.64 -7.77
C GLU A 49 3.11 -24.88 -8.60
N CYS A 50 3.71 -25.90 -7.97
CA CYS A 50 4.27 -27.08 -8.65
C CYS A 50 5.26 -26.73 -9.78
N ALA A 51 6.01 -25.65 -9.61
CA ALA A 51 7.02 -25.17 -10.56
C ALA A 51 8.42 -25.74 -10.25
N GLN A 52 9.29 -25.76 -11.27
CA GLN A 52 10.68 -26.15 -11.08
C GLN A 52 11.43 -25.12 -10.24
N HIS A 53 12.02 -25.53 -9.14
CA HIS A 53 12.96 -24.70 -8.39
C HIS A 53 14.34 -24.72 -9.04
N GLY A 54 14.97 -23.54 -9.17
CA GLY A 54 16.33 -23.42 -9.67
C GLY A 54 16.78 -21.97 -9.80
N LEU A 55 18.10 -21.78 -9.82
CA LEU A 55 18.73 -20.48 -10.03
C LEU A 55 18.86 -20.18 -11.53
N ASN A 56 18.70 -18.91 -11.90
CA ASN A 56 19.03 -18.44 -13.23
C ASN A 56 20.54 -18.17 -13.32
N PRO A 57 21.31 -18.93 -14.13
CA PRO A 57 22.76 -18.76 -14.20
C PRO A 57 23.18 -17.40 -14.75
N GLU A 58 22.32 -16.71 -15.50
CA GLU A 58 22.65 -15.42 -16.13
C GLU A 58 22.63 -14.26 -15.14
N SER A 59 21.76 -14.30 -14.13
CA SER A 59 21.51 -13.14 -13.25
C SER A 59 21.67 -13.42 -11.76
N GLN A 60 21.61 -14.68 -11.30
CA GLN A 60 21.57 -14.99 -9.87
C GLN A 60 22.77 -14.45 -9.09
N ALA A 61 23.99 -14.57 -9.64
CA ALA A 61 25.21 -14.18 -8.94
C ALA A 61 25.27 -12.67 -8.70
N GLU A 62 24.83 -11.89 -9.70
CA GLU A 62 24.80 -10.45 -9.63
C GLU A 62 23.69 -9.96 -8.67
N VAL A 63 22.54 -10.65 -8.61
CA VAL A 63 21.48 -10.32 -7.65
C VAL A 63 21.89 -10.69 -6.22
N ALA A 64 22.54 -11.84 -6.02
CA ALA A 64 23.07 -12.26 -4.71
C ALA A 64 24.09 -11.27 -4.15
N LEU A 65 24.98 -10.73 -4.99
CA LEU A 65 25.93 -9.70 -4.59
C LEU A 65 25.24 -8.38 -4.22
N ALA A 66 24.25 -7.97 -5.01
CA ALA A 66 23.44 -6.79 -4.70
C ALA A 66 22.67 -6.96 -3.39
N TRP A 67 22.16 -8.17 -3.12
CA TRP A 67 21.49 -8.52 -1.87
C TRP A 67 22.41 -8.38 -0.66
N ALA A 68 23.62 -8.94 -0.72
CA ALA A 68 24.61 -8.82 0.34
C ALA A 68 24.96 -7.36 0.64
N THR A 69 25.03 -6.52 -0.41
CA THR A 69 25.29 -5.09 -0.27
C THR A 69 24.14 -4.39 0.46
N VAL A 70 22.90 -4.56 -0.01
CA VAL A 70 21.70 -3.94 0.59
C VAL A 70 21.43 -4.43 2.02
N GLN A 71 21.77 -5.67 2.34
CA GLN A 71 21.65 -6.22 3.69
C GLN A 71 22.54 -5.49 4.70
N ALA A 72 23.72 -5.02 4.27
CA ALA A 72 24.70 -4.35 5.13
C ALA A 72 24.40 -2.86 5.36
N THR A 73 23.42 -2.29 4.66
CA THR A 73 23.16 -0.85 4.63
C THR A 73 21.76 -0.50 5.12
N GLU A 74 21.60 0.72 5.63
CA GLU A 74 20.29 1.24 6.02
C GLU A 74 19.61 1.97 4.87
N HIS A 75 18.32 1.68 4.68
CA HIS A 75 17.50 2.30 3.65
C HIS A 75 16.13 2.63 4.19
N THR A 76 15.40 3.51 3.49
CA THR A 76 13.98 3.67 3.76
C THR A 76 13.22 2.40 3.36
N LEU A 77 12.08 2.13 3.99
CA LEU A 77 11.24 1.00 3.62
C LEU A 77 10.83 1.07 2.14
N ALA A 78 10.51 2.26 1.63
CA ALA A 78 10.23 2.45 0.21
C ALA A 78 11.40 1.97 -0.69
N ALA A 79 12.63 2.35 -0.36
CA ALA A 79 13.80 1.93 -1.12
C ALA A 79 14.07 0.42 -1.01
N ALA A 80 13.76 -0.20 0.13
CA ALA A 80 13.82 -1.65 0.28
C ALA A 80 12.80 -2.36 -0.63
N LEU A 81 11.58 -1.84 -0.74
CA LEU A 81 10.57 -2.37 -1.67
C LEU A 81 10.96 -2.15 -3.14
N ASP A 82 11.51 -0.98 -3.48
CA ASP A 82 12.04 -0.67 -4.81
C ASP A 82 13.15 -1.68 -5.18
N PHE A 83 14.03 -2.03 -4.23
CA PHE A 83 15.08 -3.04 -4.42
C PHE A 83 14.52 -4.44 -4.66
N LEU A 84 13.48 -4.86 -3.91
CA LEU A 84 12.83 -6.16 -4.13
C LEU A 84 12.23 -6.27 -5.53
N ARG A 85 11.59 -5.20 -6.01
CA ARG A 85 11.07 -5.13 -7.37
C ARG A 85 12.19 -5.26 -8.40
N ALA A 86 13.31 -4.56 -8.21
CA ALA A 86 14.47 -4.65 -9.10
C ALA A 86 15.07 -6.08 -9.13
N CYS A 87 15.07 -6.79 -7.99
CA CYS A 87 15.49 -8.19 -7.94
C CYS A 87 14.54 -9.08 -8.74
N HIS A 88 13.24 -8.90 -8.59
CA HIS A 88 12.23 -9.60 -9.40
C HIS A 88 12.46 -9.36 -10.91
N GLU A 89 12.61 -8.10 -11.34
CA GLU A 89 12.78 -7.73 -12.75
C GLU A 89 14.04 -8.34 -13.39
N ARG A 90 15.07 -8.65 -12.59
CA ARG A 90 16.32 -9.32 -13.02
C ARG A 90 16.23 -10.85 -13.04
N ALA A 91 15.13 -11.41 -12.55
CA ALA A 91 14.80 -12.83 -12.59
C ALA A 91 15.95 -13.79 -12.17
N PRO A 92 16.45 -13.74 -10.91
CA PRO A 92 17.53 -14.60 -10.41
C PRO A 92 17.15 -16.08 -10.25
N PHE A 93 15.87 -16.43 -10.36
CA PHE A 93 15.36 -17.80 -10.32
C PHE A 93 14.75 -18.19 -11.67
N LEU A 94 14.64 -19.49 -11.94
CA LEU A 94 13.98 -19.99 -13.15
C LEU A 94 12.48 -19.66 -13.17
N PHE A 95 11.83 -19.72 -12.00
CA PHE A 95 10.40 -19.50 -11.83
C PHE A 95 10.10 -18.75 -10.52
N GLU A 96 8.87 -18.27 -10.37
CA GLU A 96 8.34 -17.65 -9.15
C GLU A 96 9.12 -16.44 -8.62
N ASN A 97 9.86 -15.72 -9.47
CA ASN A 97 10.58 -14.50 -9.08
C ASN A 97 9.64 -13.47 -8.43
N ALA A 98 8.52 -13.14 -9.11
CA ALA A 98 7.54 -12.19 -8.60
C ALA A 98 6.98 -12.62 -7.23
N ALA A 99 6.52 -13.87 -7.10
CA ALA A 99 5.95 -14.39 -5.86
C ALA A 99 6.95 -14.43 -4.70
N THR A 100 8.23 -14.74 -4.99
CA THR A 100 9.31 -14.75 -4.01
C THR A 100 9.50 -13.36 -3.41
N PHE A 101 9.79 -12.37 -4.25
CA PHE A 101 10.09 -11.02 -3.77
C PHE A 101 8.85 -10.32 -3.22
N ALA A 102 7.65 -10.58 -3.76
CA ALA A 102 6.41 -10.08 -3.20
C ALA A 102 6.12 -10.63 -1.80
N THR A 103 6.49 -11.89 -1.53
CA THR A 103 6.37 -12.48 -0.18
C THR A 103 7.30 -11.78 0.80
N ILE A 104 8.57 -11.58 0.42
CA ILE A 104 9.52 -10.84 1.26
C ILE A 104 9.03 -9.39 1.50
N GLY A 105 8.50 -8.72 0.48
CA GLY A 105 7.95 -7.37 0.60
C GLY A 105 6.78 -7.30 1.60
N ARG A 106 5.88 -8.29 1.57
CA ARG A 106 4.81 -8.41 2.57
C ARG A 106 5.37 -8.60 3.98
N ASP A 107 6.35 -9.47 4.15
CA ASP A 107 6.94 -9.75 5.47
C ASP A 107 7.64 -8.52 6.06
N LEU A 108 8.29 -7.71 5.22
CA LEU A 108 8.83 -6.41 5.64
C LEU A 108 7.71 -5.47 6.14
N MET A 109 6.64 -5.32 5.36
CA MET A 109 5.53 -4.42 5.68
C MET A 109 4.68 -4.92 6.86
N GLN A 110 4.62 -6.23 7.08
CA GLN A 110 3.87 -6.86 8.17
C GLN A 110 4.25 -6.31 9.55
N ARG A 111 5.53 -5.94 9.73
CA ARG A 111 6.07 -5.36 10.97
C ARG A 111 5.43 -4.03 11.35
N PHE A 112 4.87 -3.31 10.37
CA PHE A 112 4.29 -1.98 10.55
C PHE A 112 2.78 -2.03 10.73
N VAL A 113 2.09 -2.94 10.04
CA VAL A 113 0.63 -2.95 10.00
C VAL A 113 -0.06 -3.62 11.19
N GLY A 114 0.70 -4.19 12.14
CA GLY A 114 0.13 -4.91 13.30
C GLY A 114 -0.79 -4.08 14.20
N GLY A 115 -0.64 -2.74 14.20
CA GLY A 115 -1.52 -1.82 14.94
C GLY A 115 -2.73 -1.31 14.16
N LEU A 116 -2.87 -1.65 12.88
CA LEU A 116 -3.96 -1.16 12.03
C LEU A 116 -5.19 -2.09 12.09
N PRO A 117 -6.40 -1.57 11.78
CA PRO A 117 -7.55 -2.42 11.52
C PRO A 117 -7.24 -3.47 10.44
N LEU A 118 -7.70 -4.71 10.66
CA LEU A 118 -7.36 -5.88 9.83
C LEU A 118 -7.54 -5.63 8.33
N GLY A 119 -8.66 -5.01 7.94
CA GLY A 119 -8.95 -4.69 6.53
C GLY A 119 -7.92 -3.75 5.89
N ARG A 120 -7.43 -2.76 6.63
CA ARG A 120 -6.39 -1.83 6.14
C ARG A 120 -5.03 -2.50 6.04
N GLY A 121 -4.64 -3.22 7.11
CA GLY A 121 -3.39 -3.96 7.11
C GLY A 121 -3.31 -4.91 5.92
N ARG A 122 -4.40 -5.67 5.68
CA ARG A 122 -4.49 -6.57 4.52
C ARG A 122 -4.39 -5.82 3.17
N ALA A 123 -5.11 -4.71 3.01
CA ALA A 123 -5.08 -3.93 1.76
C ALA A 123 -3.68 -3.36 1.48
N ILE A 124 -2.98 -2.88 2.50
CA ILE A 124 -1.59 -2.42 2.42
C ILE A 124 -0.66 -3.55 1.97
N LEU A 125 -0.76 -4.73 2.59
CA LEU A 125 0.08 -5.88 2.24
C LEU A 125 -0.14 -6.34 0.79
N ILE A 126 -1.39 -6.32 0.32
CA ILE A 126 -1.71 -6.62 -1.09
C ILE A 126 -1.08 -5.57 -2.02
N ALA A 127 -1.23 -4.28 -1.73
CA ALA A 127 -0.64 -3.23 -2.56
C ALA A 127 0.89 -3.31 -2.65
N VAL A 128 1.56 -3.66 -1.54
CA VAL A 128 3.01 -3.90 -1.52
C VAL A 128 3.39 -5.13 -2.35
N ALA A 129 2.65 -6.23 -2.22
CA ALA A 129 2.89 -7.44 -3.00
C ALA A 129 2.76 -7.18 -4.51
N ASP A 130 1.64 -6.57 -4.92
CA ASP A 130 1.36 -6.24 -6.31
C ASP A 130 2.42 -5.27 -6.88
N TYR A 131 2.89 -4.31 -6.07
CA TYR A 131 3.95 -3.40 -6.49
C TYR A 131 5.27 -4.11 -6.78
N VAL A 132 5.70 -4.99 -5.87
CA VAL A 132 6.95 -5.74 -6.01
C VAL A 132 6.85 -6.76 -7.15
N ALA A 133 5.69 -7.38 -7.32
CA ALA A 133 5.39 -8.28 -8.43
C ALA A 133 5.24 -7.56 -9.79
N GLY A 134 5.21 -6.22 -9.82
CA GLY A 134 5.12 -5.44 -11.05
C GLY A 134 3.70 -5.13 -11.54
N ASP A 135 2.67 -5.60 -10.82
CA ASP A 135 1.24 -5.41 -11.13
C ASP A 135 0.66 -4.07 -10.66
N LEU A 136 1.46 -3.29 -9.92
CA LEU A 136 1.08 -1.97 -9.44
C LEU A 136 2.22 -0.97 -9.67
N GLU A 137 1.87 0.24 -10.09
CA GLU A 137 2.83 1.33 -10.20
C GLU A 137 3.24 1.86 -8.82
N ARG A 138 4.48 2.36 -8.73
CA ARG A 138 5.03 2.91 -7.49
C ARG A 138 4.16 4.02 -6.89
N ALA A 139 3.69 4.95 -7.74
CA ALA A 139 2.85 6.07 -7.29
C ALA A 139 1.53 5.58 -6.66
N SER A 140 0.92 4.56 -7.26
CA SER A 140 -0.31 3.95 -6.75
C SER A 140 -0.07 3.20 -5.43
N MET A 141 1.04 2.46 -5.32
CA MET A 141 1.42 1.81 -4.06
C MET A 141 1.59 2.84 -2.94
N VAL A 142 2.35 3.91 -3.19
CA VAL A 142 2.56 4.99 -2.22
C VAL A 142 1.23 5.61 -1.81
N GLU A 143 0.35 5.92 -2.77
CA GLU A 143 -0.96 6.51 -2.47
C GLU A 143 -1.82 5.60 -1.59
N ILE A 144 -1.86 4.30 -1.89
CA ILE A 144 -2.61 3.32 -1.09
C ILE A 144 -2.02 3.21 0.31
N VAL A 145 -0.70 3.03 0.44
CA VAL A 145 -0.05 2.85 1.74
C VAL A 145 -0.25 4.09 2.60
N GLU A 146 0.06 5.29 2.09
CA GLU A 146 -0.08 6.54 2.84
C GLU A 146 -1.55 6.84 3.17
N GLY A 147 -2.45 6.59 2.23
CA GLY A 147 -3.87 6.87 2.41
C GLY A 147 -4.54 5.95 3.44
N LEU A 148 -4.11 4.69 3.53
CA LEU A 148 -4.61 3.73 4.50
C LEU A 148 -3.88 3.79 5.85
N TRP A 149 -2.63 4.29 5.85
CA TRP A 149 -1.87 4.56 7.07
C TRP A 149 -2.47 5.74 7.83
N ALA A 150 -2.92 6.79 7.14
CA ALA A 150 -3.53 7.94 7.80
C ALA A 150 -4.73 7.55 8.68
N PRO A 151 -4.94 8.22 9.84
CA PRO A 151 -6.06 7.93 10.72
C PRO A 151 -7.41 8.12 10.02
N GLU A 152 -8.33 7.20 10.32
CA GLU A 152 -9.69 7.23 9.80
C GLU A 152 -10.46 8.38 10.42
N ASP A 153 -11.00 9.21 9.53
CA ASP A 153 -11.98 10.21 9.87
C ASP A 153 -12.83 10.46 8.63
N PHE A 154 -13.51 9.43 8.14
CA PHE A 154 -14.46 9.62 7.05
C PHE A 154 -15.63 10.46 7.58
N ARG A 155 -15.93 11.53 6.85
CA ARG A 155 -17.01 12.47 7.18
C ARG A 155 -17.97 12.57 6.00
N PRO A 156 -19.28 12.75 6.25
CA PRO A 156 -20.23 13.11 5.19
C PRO A 156 -19.70 14.23 4.30
N GLY A 157 -19.86 14.10 2.99
CA GLY A 157 -19.38 15.06 1.98
C GLY A 157 -17.92 14.86 1.55
N MET A 158 -17.14 14.01 2.22
CA MET A 158 -15.75 13.74 1.85
C MET A 158 -15.67 13.02 0.49
N ARG A 159 -14.81 13.50 -0.41
CA ARG A 159 -14.52 12.81 -1.67
C ARG A 159 -13.62 11.60 -1.42
N VAL A 160 -14.00 10.47 -1.98
CA VAL A 160 -13.29 9.20 -1.86
C VAL A 160 -13.18 8.51 -3.20
N LYS A 161 -12.21 7.60 -3.30
CA LYS A 161 -12.04 6.72 -4.46
C LYS A 161 -11.70 5.31 -4.01
N THR A 162 -11.96 4.33 -4.85
CA THR A 162 -11.47 2.96 -4.64
C THR A 162 -9.93 2.92 -4.69
N LEU A 163 -9.30 1.90 -4.11
CA LEU A 163 -7.84 1.85 -3.95
C LEU A 163 -7.05 2.07 -5.27
N ARG A 164 -7.56 1.57 -6.40
CA ARG A 164 -6.94 1.77 -7.73
C ARG A 164 -7.51 2.95 -8.52
N GLY A 165 -8.34 3.78 -7.88
CA GLY A 165 -8.91 4.99 -8.47
C GLY A 165 -9.97 4.78 -9.56
N ALA A 166 -10.41 3.55 -9.82
CA ALA A 166 -11.37 3.25 -10.89
C ALA A 166 -12.74 3.91 -10.67
N ILE A 167 -13.11 4.17 -9.41
CA ILE A 167 -14.41 4.75 -9.05
C ILE A 167 -14.17 5.81 -7.98
N GLU A 168 -14.66 7.02 -8.24
CA GLU A 168 -14.74 8.11 -7.26
C GLU A 168 -16.17 8.32 -6.79
N GLY A 169 -16.33 8.93 -5.62
CA GLY A 169 -17.64 9.28 -5.06
C GLY A 169 -17.53 10.14 -3.81
N VAL A 170 -18.64 10.22 -3.08
CA VAL A 170 -18.73 11.00 -1.84
C VAL A 170 -19.24 10.14 -0.70
N VAL A 171 -18.66 10.31 0.49
CA VAL A 171 -19.15 9.70 1.72
C VAL A 171 -20.49 10.32 2.09
N LEU A 172 -21.49 9.50 2.35
CA LEU A 172 -22.80 9.92 2.86
C LEU A 172 -22.81 9.88 4.39
N ARG A 173 -22.32 8.80 4.99
CA ARG A 173 -22.16 8.65 6.44
C ARG A 173 -21.30 7.43 6.79
N THR A 174 -20.81 7.41 8.02
CA THR A 174 -20.19 6.22 8.63
C THR A 174 -21.21 5.51 9.52
N LEU A 175 -21.29 4.18 9.41
CA LEU A 175 -22.19 3.35 10.19
C LEU A 175 -21.61 2.97 11.57
N PRO A 176 -22.44 2.48 12.52
CA PRO A 176 -21.97 2.06 13.85
C PRO A 176 -20.89 0.96 13.81
N ASP A 177 -20.95 0.08 12.80
CA ASP A 177 -19.98 -0.99 12.54
C ASP A 177 -18.73 -0.52 11.78
N LYS A 178 -18.54 0.80 11.65
CA LYS A 178 -17.42 1.48 10.97
C LYS A 178 -17.42 1.38 9.44
N ARG A 179 -18.38 0.70 8.83
CA ARG A 179 -18.52 0.72 7.36
C ARG A 179 -18.91 2.10 6.86
N VAL A 180 -18.50 2.40 5.64
CA VAL A 180 -18.74 3.69 4.99
C VAL A 180 -19.83 3.53 3.94
N LEU A 181 -20.93 4.29 4.12
CA LEU A 181 -21.93 4.45 3.08
C LEU A 181 -21.51 5.61 2.18
N TRP A 182 -21.35 5.36 0.89
CA TRP A 182 -20.88 6.34 -0.08
C TRP A 182 -21.62 6.20 -1.41
N ARG A 183 -21.63 7.27 -2.21
CA ARG A 183 -22.26 7.30 -3.53
C ARG A 183 -21.21 7.54 -4.62
N PRO A 184 -21.01 6.59 -5.55
CA PRO A 184 -20.18 6.81 -6.72
C PRO A 184 -20.67 7.99 -7.56
N LYS A 185 -19.74 8.74 -8.14
CA LYS A 185 -20.04 9.84 -9.05
C LYS A 185 -20.79 9.30 -10.27
N GLY A 186 -21.93 9.91 -10.59
CA GLY A 186 -22.77 9.50 -11.72
C GLY A 186 -23.65 8.26 -11.46
N SER A 187 -23.62 7.70 -10.26
CA SER A 187 -24.52 6.63 -9.83
C SER A 187 -25.67 7.18 -8.98
N ALA A 188 -26.87 6.61 -9.15
CA ALA A 188 -28.00 6.84 -8.24
C ALA A 188 -28.00 5.87 -7.04
N THR A 189 -27.11 4.87 -7.05
CA THR A 189 -27.07 3.80 -6.06
C THR A 189 -26.01 4.07 -4.99
N ASP A 190 -26.39 3.87 -3.73
CA ASP A 190 -25.48 3.95 -2.58
C ASP A 190 -24.79 2.60 -2.37
N LEU A 191 -23.50 2.65 -2.06
CA LEU A 191 -22.67 1.49 -1.81
C LEU A 191 -22.16 1.49 -0.37
N LEU A 192 -22.06 0.29 0.21
CA LEU A 192 -21.37 0.05 1.47
C LEU A 192 -19.95 -0.43 1.18
N ALA A 193 -18.98 0.16 1.85
CA ALA A 193 -17.58 -0.20 1.72
C ALA A 193 -16.92 -0.32 3.09
N GLU A 194 -15.93 -1.22 3.17
CA GLU A 194 -14.98 -1.23 4.27
C GLU A 194 -14.06 -0.01 4.14
N PRO A 195 -13.68 0.65 5.24
CA PRO A 195 -12.75 1.77 5.20
C PRO A 195 -11.44 1.45 4.47
N GLY A 196 -10.94 0.22 4.60
CA GLY A 196 -9.73 -0.25 3.94
C GLY A 196 -9.82 -0.41 2.41
N SER A 197 -10.99 -0.19 1.81
CA SER A 197 -11.20 -0.23 0.36
C SER A 197 -11.31 1.15 -0.29
N LEU A 198 -11.26 2.22 0.52
CA LEU A 198 -11.43 3.60 0.06
C LEU A 198 -10.22 4.46 0.45
N LEU A 199 -9.84 5.34 -0.48
CA LEU A 199 -8.85 6.40 -0.26
C LEU A 199 -9.56 7.75 -0.32
N ARG A 200 -9.05 8.71 0.46
CA ARG A 200 -9.49 10.10 0.36
C ARG A 200 -8.89 10.73 -0.90
N VAL A 201 -9.71 11.45 -1.66
CA VAL A 201 -9.22 12.27 -2.76
C VAL A 201 -8.72 13.59 -2.17
N ARG A 202 -7.41 13.89 -2.32
CA ARG A 202 -6.88 15.21 -1.96
C ARG A 202 -7.56 16.25 -2.85
N GLN A 203 -8.10 17.32 -2.27
CA GLN A 203 -8.52 18.46 -3.08
C GLN A 203 -7.24 19.13 -3.61
N GLU A 204 -7.09 19.20 -4.93
CA GLU A 204 -6.16 20.14 -5.51
C GLU A 204 -6.62 21.53 -5.08
N SER A 205 -5.79 22.22 -4.31
CA SER A 205 -5.96 23.64 -4.02
C SER A 205 -6.13 24.34 -5.35
N GLY A 206 -7.35 24.79 -5.64
CA GLY A 206 -7.69 25.35 -6.93
C GLY A 206 -6.69 26.44 -7.32
N SER A 207 -6.17 26.36 -8.53
CA SER A 207 -5.44 27.47 -9.15
C SER A 207 -6.38 28.68 -9.11
N ALA A 208 -6.02 29.68 -8.31
CA ALA A 208 -6.61 31.00 -8.44
C ALA A 208 -6.31 31.50 -9.85
N SER A 209 -7.33 31.50 -10.70
CA SER A 209 -7.26 32.14 -12.02
C SER A 209 -7.22 33.65 -11.78
N PRO A 210 -6.14 34.37 -12.15
CA PRO A 210 -6.17 35.82 -12.08
C PRO A 210 -7.11 36.32 -13.18
N ARG A 211 -7.97 37.28 -12.80
CA ARG A 211 -8.76 38.08 -13.73
C ARG A 211 -7.88 39.06 -14.49
#